data_AF-A0ABC9HI06-F1
#
_entry.id   AF-A0ABC9HI06-F1
#
_cell.length_a   1.000
_cell.length_b   1.000
_cell.length_c   1.000
_cell.angle_alpha   90.00
_cell.angle_beta   90.00
_cell.angle_gamma   90.00
#
_symmetry.space_group_name_H-M   'P 1'
#
loop_
_entity.id
_entity.type
_entity.pdbx_description
1 polymer ?
#
loop_
_entity_poly.entity_id
_entity_poly.type
_entity_poly.pdbx_seq_one_letter_code
_entity_poly.pdbx_strand_id
1 'polypeptide(L)'
;MRQPPMWPLLLLLPAFLAATAADASGIPPAAPPMTPWPERYHAVLVTNLTARGGRLEVFDTYYDWARGGDLTRVREQLAGGGDPPARIVQWANGTAYQIDAAASSCRAFQFATGGLLPPDWKKARAGAAYLGRARADGFDCHVWSNRLFARYYEDVATGRPVAWKFTGIDEERHVLSFEPGRVLEDSSMWQAPAYCFDGSNGGDGQGSSRAHLLVSSRLAGATGAAASFGQ
;
A
#
# COMPACT_ATOMS: atom_id res chain seq x y z
N MET A 1 37.04 73.03 42.94
CA MET A 1 36.06 71.93 42.86
C MET A 1 35.10 72.27 41.71
N ARG A 2 35.28 71.61 40.56
CA ARG A 2 34.56 71.87 39.30
C ARG A 2 33.48 70.80 39.12
N GLN A 3 32.23 71.19 38.94
CA GLN A 3 31.21 70.36 38.28
C GLN A 3 31.05 70.85 36.83
N PRO A 4 31.06 69.95 35.84
CA PRO A 4 30.50 70.22 34.52
C PRO A 4 29.06 69.66 34.38
N PRO A 5 28.27 70.19 33.42
CA PRO A 5 26.83 69.98 33.34
C PRO A 5 26.41 68.69 32.64
N MET A 6 25.19 68.25 32.97
CA MET A 6 24.43 67.18 32.33
C MET A 6 24.20 67.41 30.83
N TRP A 7 24.45 66.37 30.03
CA TRP A 7 23.87 66.21 28.70
C TRP A 7 23.39 64.75 28.57
N PRO A 8 22.10 64.49 28.28
CA PRO A 8 21.62 63.13 28.12
C PRO A 8 22.00 62.60 26.73
N LEU A 9 22.70 61.48 26.71
CA LEU A 9 23.06 60.75 25.49
C LEU A 9 21.79 60.08 24.94
N LEU A 10 21.24 60.64 23.86
CA LEU A 10 20.11 60.07 23.12
C LEU A 10 20.61 58.81 22.36
N LEU A 11 20.27 57.63 22.85
CA LEU A 11 20.54 56.34 22.19
C LEU A 11 19.62 56.19 20.96
N LEU A 12 20.15 56.45 19.76
CA LEU A 12 19.52 56.09 18.49
C LEU A 12 19.79 54.60 18.22
N LEU A 13 18.84 53.72 18.57
CA LEU A 13 18.79 52.35 18.05
C LEU A 13 18.28 52.36 16.59
N PRO A 14 19.03 51.82 15.61
CA PRO A 14 18.45 51.52 14.31
C PRO A 14 17.57 50.26 14.44
N ALA A 15 16.27 50.43 14.28
CA ALA A 15 15.34 49.32 14.12
C ALA A 15 15.59 48.65 12.76
N PHE A 16 16.38 47.57 12.75
CA PHE A 16 16.42 46.63 11.63
C PHE A 16 15.07 45.88 11.59
N LEU A 17 14.09 46.42 10.85
CA LEU A 17 12.98 45.63 10.35
C LEU A 17 13.52 44.70 9.27
N ALA A 18 13.88 43.48 9.65
CA ALA A 18 13.95 42.38 8.71
C ALA A 18 12.51 42.06 8.28
N ALA A 19 12.11 42.59 7.12
CA ALA A 19 10.88 42.15 6.47
C ALA A 19 11.08 40.69 6.03
N THR A 20 10.63 39.75 6.88
CA THR A 20 10.37 38.39 6.42
C THR A 20 9.22 38.48 5.44
N ALA A 21 9.52 38.47 4.14
CA ALA A 21 8.53 38.13 3.14
C ALA A 21 8.10 36.68 3.40
N ALA A 22 7.08 36.53 4.23
CA ALA A 22 6.30 35.30 4.26
C ALA A 22 5.64 35.21 2.89
N ASP A 23 6.19 34.38 2.03
CA ASP A 23 5.56 33.99 0.78
C ASP A 23 4.34 33.13 1.13
N ALA A 24 3.28 33.80 1.58
CA ALA A 24 1.97 33.23 1.83
C ALA A 24 1.18 33.23 0.52
N SER A 25 1.78 32.67 -0.53
CA SER A 25 1.03 32.17 -1.66
C SER A 25 0.34 30.87 -1.20
N GLY A 26 -0.74 31.00 -0.43
CA GLY A 26 -1.55 29.90 0.11
C GLY A 26 -2.32 29.10 -0.94
N ILE A 27 -1.84 29.09 -2.18
CA ILE A 27 -2.32 28.22 -3.25
C ILE A 27 -1.55 26.91 -3.10
N PRO A 28 -2.21 25.80 -2.73
CA PRO A 28 -1.58 24.50 -2.75
C PRO A 28 -0.98 24.30 -4.15
N PRO A 29 0.28 23.84 -4.27
CA PRO A 29 0.88 23.62 -5.58
C PRO A 29 -0.08 22.77 -6.42
N ALA A 30 -0.36 23.25 -7.63
CA ALA A 30 -1.28 22.58 -8.54
C ALA A 30 -0.84 21.12 -8.70
N ALA A 31 -1.80 20.19 -8.54
CA ALA A 31 -1.51 18.78 -8.66
C ALA A 31 -0.94 18.49 -10.06
N PRO A 32 0.13 17.68 -10.17
CA PRO A 32 0.73 17.35 -11.45
C PRO A 32 -0.26 16.57 -12.33
N PRO A 33 -0.02 16.49 -13.64
CA PRO A 33 -0.77 15.60 -14.52
C PRO A 33 -0.79 14.18 -13.95
N MET A 34 -1.99 13.64 -13.77
CA MET A 34 -2.18 12.30 -13.20
C MET A 34 -1.95 11.24 -14.28
N THR A 35 -0.88 10.46 -14.17
CA THR A 35 -0.66 9.28 -15.01
C THR A 35 -1.67 8.18 -14.63
N PRO A 36 -2.55 7.73 -15.54
CA PRO A 36 -3.40 6.57 -15.28
C PRO A 36 -2.55 5.31 -15.13
N TRP A 37 -3.04 4.32 -14.39
CA TRP A 37 -2.45 2.99 -14.48
C TRP A 37 -2.69 2.38 -15.86
N PRO A 38 -1.82 1.48 -16.33
CA PRO A 38 -2.13 0.64 -17.47
C PRO A 38 -3.39 -0.21 -17.19
N GLU A 39 -4.20 -0.48 -18.22
CA GLU A 39 -5.37 -1.36 -18.07
C GLU A 39 -5.01 -2.78 -17.65
N ARG A 40 -3.78 -3.20 -17.96
CA ARG A 40 -3.19 -4.48 -17.55
C ARG A 40 -1.76 -4.26 -17.11
N TYR A 41 -1.32 -4.89 -16.05
CA TYR A 41 0.08 -4.90 -15.65
C TYR A 41 0.43 -6.12 -14.78
N HIS A 42 1.72 -6.41 -14.71
CA HIS A 42 2.31 -7.27 -13.70
C HIS A 42 3.27 -6.45 -12.83
N ALA A 43 3.20 -6.65 -11.52
CA ALA A 43 4.09 -6.01 -10.56
C ALA A 43 4.64 -7.05 -9.58
N VAL A 44 5.95 -6.97 -9.32
CA VAL A 44 6.56 -7.70 -8.21
C VAL A 44 6.78 -6.72 -7.07
N LEU A 45 6.21 -7.01 -5.90
CA LEU A 45 6.31 -6.18 -4.71
C LEU A 45 6.97 -6.94 -3.56
N VAL A 46 7.52 -6.21 -2.61
CA VAL A 46 8.10 -6.76 -1.39
C VAL A 46 7.59 -6.01 -0.16
N THR A 47 7.36 -6.75 0.92
CA THR A 47 7.02 -6.20 2.24
C THR A 47 7.90 -6.83 3.31
N ASN A 48 8.49 -5.98 4.15
CA ASN A 48 9.27 -6.44 5.28
C ASN A 48 8.43 -6.41 6.58
N LEU A 49 8.08 -7.59 7.09
CA LEU A 49 7.33 -7.74 8.33
C LEU A 49 8.19 -8.12 9.54
N THR A 50 9.52 -8.15 9.42
CA THR A 50 10.40 -8.67 10.48
C THR A 50 10.33 -7.87 11.77
N ALA A 51 10.13 -6.55 11.70
CA ALA A 51 10.00 -5.68 12.87
C ALA A 51 8.82 -6.06 13.79
N ARG A 52 7.80 -6.76 13.26
CA ARG A 52 6.63 -7.24 14.00
C ARG A 52 6.61 -8.77 14.18
N GLY A 53 7.76 -9.43 14.03
CA GLY A 53 7.90 -10.89 14.16
C GLY A 53 7.42 -11.69 12.95
N GLY A 54 7.10 -11.02 11.84
CA GLY A 54 6.76 -11.66 10.56
C GLY A 54 8.00 -11.94 9.71
N ARG A 55 7.77 -12.19 8.41
CA ARG A 55 8.81 -12.53 7.43
C ARG A 55 8.81 -11.53 6.27
N LEU A 56 9.85 -11.60 5.45
CA LEU A 56 9.90 -10.88 4.18
C LEU A 56 9.01 -11.62 3.17
N GLU A 57 8.03 -10.92 2.62
CA GLU A 57 7.07 -11.47 1.65
C GLU A 57 7.25 -10.83 0.29
N VAL A 58 7.13 -11.64 -0.76
CA VAL A 58 7.15 -11.20 -2.16
C VAL A 58 5.77 -11.44 -2.76
N PHE A 59 5.24 -10.43 -3.43
CA PHE A 59 3.93 -10.45 -4.08
C PHE A 59 4.10 -10.37 -5.59
N ASP A 60 3.50 -11.31 -6.33
CA ASP A 60 3.32 -11.20 -7.78
C ASP A 60 1.89 -10.82 -8.07
N THR A 61 1.68 -9.56 -8.42
CA THR A 61 0.36 -8.97 -8.66
C THR A 61 0.12 -8.81 -10.15
N TYR A 62 -0.99 -9.37 -10.62
CA TYR A 62 -1.53 -9.20 -11.95
C TYR A 62 -2.82 -8.40 -11.86
N TYR A 63 -2.85 -7.29 -12.58
CA TYR A 63 -4.03 -6.44 -12.71
C TYR A 63 -4.60 -6.56 -14.12
N ASP A 64 -5.91 -6.79 -14.23
CA ASP A 64 -6.61 -6.84 -15.51
C ASP A 64 -7.98 -6.17 -15.39
N TRP A 65 -8.04 -4.89 -15.78
CA TRP A 65 -9.25 -4.08 -15.66
C TRP A 65 -10.39 -4.58 -16.55
N ALA A 66 -10.10 -5.01 -17.78
CA ALA A 66 -11.12 -5.51 -18.69
C ALA A 66 -11.76 -6.80 -18.17
N ARG A 67 -10.99 -7.64 -17.48
CA ARG A 67 -11.49 -8.81 -16.73
C ARG A 67 -12.20 -8.42 -15.43
N GLY A 68 -11.97 -7.21 -14.93
CA GLY A 68 -12.46 -6.73 -13.65
C GLY A 68 -11.81 -7.45 -12.47
N GLY A 69 -10.51 -7.76 -12.55
CA GLY A 69 -9.82 -8.57 -11.54
C GLY A 69 -8.41 -8.11 -11.19
N ASP A 70 -8.04 -8.34 -9.94
CA ASP A 70 -6.66 -8.31 -9.42
C ASP A 70 -6.33 -9.66 -8.80
N LEU A 71 -5.18 -10.22 -9.16
CA LEU A 71 -4.67 -11.46 -8.61
C LEU A 71 -3.29 -11.23 -8.04
N THR A 72 -3.13 -11.52 -6.75
CA THR A 72 -1.84 -11.43 -6.07
C THR A 72 -1.43 -12.80 -5.56
N ARG A 73 -0.27 -13.30 -6.00
CA ARG A 73 0.37 -14.50 -5.44
C ARG A 73 1.33 -14.07 -4.33
N VAL A 74 1.25 -14.71 -3.17
CA VAL A 74 2.12 -14.45 -2.03
C VAL A 74 3.16 -15.55 -1.96
N ARG A 75 4.43 -15.16 -2.11
CA ARG A 75 5.58 -16.05 -2.00
C ARG A 75 6.40 -15.66 -0.77
N GLU A 76 6.76 -16.67 0.03
CA GLU A 76 7.85 -16.51 0.97
C GLU A 76 9.18 -16.68 0.21
N GLN A 77 10.18 -15.86 0.52
CA GLN A 77 11.48 -15.93 -0.15
C GLN A 77 12.22 -17.26 0.08
N LEU A 78 11.84 -18.02 1.11
CA LEU A 78 12.46 -19.28 1.53
C LEU A 78 11.41 -20.37 1.80
N ALA A 79 10.30 -20.38 1.06
CA ALA A 79 9.29 -21.44 1.23
C ALA A 79 9.94 -22.83 1.08
N GLY A 80 9.61 -23.77 1.97
CA GLY A 80 9.97 -25.18 1.81
C GLY A 80 9.43 -25.67 0.47
N GLY A 81 10.32 -26.18 -0.39
CA GLY A 81 10.05 -26.36 -1.82
C GLY A 81 8.85 -27.27 -2.11
N GLY A 82 7.94 -26.79 -2.99
CA GLY A 82 6.97 -27.60 -3.71
C GLY A 82 5.53 -27.09 -3.67
N ASP A 83 5.13 -26.41 -2.59
CA ASP A 83 3.73 -26.01 -2.41
C ASP A 83 3.33 -24.83 -3.30
N PRO A 84 2.10 -24.85 -3.86
CA PRO A 84 1.58 -23.72 -4.62
C PRO A 84 1.45 -22.49 -3.70
N PRO A 85 1.90 -21.29 -4.15
CA PRO A 85 1.81 -20.10 -3.34
C PRO A 85 0.36 -19.76 -3.02
N ALA A 86 0.13 -19.21 -1.83
CA ALA A 86 -1.15 -18.61 -1.49
C ALA A 86 -1.48 -17.54 -2.53
N ARG A 87 -2.76 -17.42 -2.89
CA ARG A 87 -3.19 -16.34 -3.79
C ARG A 87 -4.41 -15.63 -3.24
N ILE A 88 -4.49 -14.35 -3.58
CA ILE A 88 -5.67 -13.52 -3.37
C ILE A 88 -6.20 -13.16 -4.75
N VAL A 89 -7.50 -13.34 -4.95
CA VAL A 89 -8.19 -12.83 -6.14
C VAL A 89 -9.25 -11.86 -5.68
N GLN A 90 -9.26 -10.66 -6.25
CA GLN A 90 -10.28 -9.63 -6.03
C GLN A 90 -10.96 -9.30 -7.34
N TRP A 91 -12.27 -9.11 -7.31
CA TRP A 91 -13.05 -8.66 -8.46
C TRP A 91 -13.58 -7.23 -8.26
N ALA A 92 -13.95 -6.59 -9.37
CA ALA A 92 -14.49 -5.24 -9.41
C ALA A 92 -15.78 -5.07 -8.58
N ASN A 93 -16.54 -6.14 -8.36
CA ASN A 93 -17.73 -6.12 -7.50
C ASN A 93 -17.41 -6.09 -5.99
N GLY A 94 -16.13 -6.10 -5.62
CA GLY A 94 -15.66 -6.07 -4.23
C GLY A 94 -15.53 -7.44 -3.58
N THR A 95 -15.95 -8.52 -4.23
CA THR A 95 -15.69 -9.87 -3.74
C THR A 95 -14.21 -10.18 -3.84
N ALA A 96 -13.67 -10.87 -2.84
CA ALA A 96 -12.33 -11.41 -2.90
C ALA A 96 -12.22 -12.73 -2.15
N TYR A 97 -11.26 -13.56 -2.57
CA TYR A 97 -10.91 -14.80 -1.90
C TYR A 97 -9.41 -14.86 -1.66
N GLN A 98 -9.02 -15.22 -0.43
CA GLN A 98 -7.67 -15.71 -0.12
C GLN A 98 -7.70 -17.23 -0.15
N ILE A 99 -6.83 -17.82 -0.95
CA ILE A 99 -6.87 -19.22 -1.34
C ILE A 99 -5.57 -19.89 -0.91
N ASP A 100 -5.70 -20.95 -0.11
CA ASP A 100 -4.66 -21.95 0.12
C ASP A 100 -4.94 -23.15 -0.76
N ALA A 101 -4.14 -23.34 -1.81
CA ALA A 101 -4.26 -24.54 -2.61
C ALA A 101 -3.65 -25.75 -1.89
N ALA A 102 -2.54 -25.57 -1.16
CA ALA A 102 -1.88 -26.65 -0.43
C ALA A 102 -2.76 -27.19 0.70
N ALA A 103 -3.40 -26.30 1.45
CA ALA A 103 -4.31 -26.69 2.54
C ALA A 103 -5.78 -26.87 2.11
N SER A 104 -6.11 -26.70 0.83
CA SER A 104 -7.50 -26.70 0.33
C SER A 104 -8.43 -25.80 1.17
N SER A 105 -7.94 -24.64 1.58
CA SER A 105 -8.67 -23.72 2.46
C SER A 105 -8.89 -22.37 1.79
N CYS A 106 -9.98 -21.69 2.17
CA CYS A 106 -10.37 -20.45 1.54
C CYS A 106 -10.97 -19.47 2.55
N ARG A 107 -10.71 -18.18 2.38
CA ARG A 107 -11.34 -17.11 3.15
C ARG A 107 -11.96 -16.11 2.18
N ALA A 108 -13.27 -15.90 2.30
CA ALA A 108 -14.01 -14.93 1.53
C ALA A 108 -13.95 -13.55 2.21
N PHE A 109 -13.94 -12.49 1.40
CA PHE A 109 -14.01 -11.11 1.85
C PHE A 109 -14.93 -10.30 0.94
N GLN A 110 -15.57 -9.29 1.52
CA GLN A 110 -16.32 -8.30 0.77
C GLN A 110 -15.79 -6.90 1.06
N PHE A 111 -15.22 -6.27 0.03
CA PHE A 111 -14.69 -4.91 0.11
C PHE A 111 -15.81 -3.89 -0.06
N ALA A 112 -16.28 -3.34 1.06
CA ALA A 112 -17.32 -2.31 1.09
C ALA A 112 -16.98 -1.03 0.29
N THR A 113 -15.70 -0.79 0.00
CA THR A 113 -15.18 0.41 -0.67
C THR A 113 -15.27 0.39 -2.20
N GLY A 114 -16.04 -0.55 -2.76
CA GLY A 114 -16.33 -0.61 -4.20
C GLY A 114 -15.28 -1.36 -5.03
N GLY A 115 -14.56 -2.29 -4.39
CA GLY A 115 -13.68 -3.23 -5.06
C GLY A 115 -12.43 -2.63 -5.68
N LEU A 116 -12.03 -3.22 -6.81
CA LEU A 116 -10.81 -2.90 -7.55
C LEU A 116 -10.76 -1.42 -7.97
N LEU A 117 -9.60 -0.78 -7.79
CA LEU A 117 -9.38 0.59 -8.26
C LEU A 117 -9.25 0.62 -9.80
N PRO A 118 -9.97 1.52 -10.50
CA PRO A 118 -9.86 1.65 -11.95
C PRO A 118 -8.52 2.27 -12.38
N PRO A 119 -8.15 2.20 -13.67
CA PRO A 119 -6.93 2.81 -14.18
C PRO A 119 -6.78 4.30 -13.84
N ASP A 120 -7.91 5.02 -13.82
CA ASP A 120 -7.98 6.45 -13.53
C ASP A 120 -8.41 6.75 -12.08
N TRP A 121 -8.17 5.83 -11.13
CA TRP A 121 -8.65 5.94 -9.75
C TRP A 121 -8.30 7.26 -9.04
N LYS A 122 -7.23 7.94 -9.45
CA LYS A 122 -6.86 9.26 -8.92
C LYS A 122 -7.93 10.33 -9.22
N LYS A 123 -8.71 10.15 -10.28
CA LYS A 123 -9.85 10.99 -10.68
C LYS A 123 -11.19 10.37 -10.30
N ALA A 124 -11.28 9.04 -10.27
CA ALA A 124 -12.52 8.34 -10.00
C ALA A 124 -13.05 8.56 -8.56
N ARG A 125 -14.35 8.35 -8.37
CA ARG A 125 -15.05 8.47 -7.07
C ARG A 125 -14.83 9.84 -6.43
N ALA A 126 -14.35 9.88 -5.17
CA ALA A 126 -14.07 11.12 -4.45
C ALA A 126 -12.76 11.81 -4.86
N GLY A 127 -12.02 11.23 -5.82
CA GLY A 127 -10.69 11.67 -6.23
C GLY A 127 -9.61 11.39 -5.18
N ALA A 128 -8.37 11.23 -5.66
CA ALA A 128 -7.20 11.16 -4.80
C ALA A 128 -6.82 12.55 -4.28
N ALA A 129 -6.35 12.60 -3.03
CA ALA A 129 -5.71 13.80 -2.50
C ALA A 129 -4.22 13.78 -2.83
N TYR A 130 -3.71 14.80 -3.53
CA TYR A 130 -2.28 15.00 -3.67
C TYR A 130 -1.69 15.46 -2.33
N LEU A 131 -0.66 14.77 -1.86
CA LEU A 131 0.00 15.04 -0.58
C LEU A 131 1.35 15.75 -0.74
N GLY A 132 1.79 15.99 -1.97
CA GLY A 132 3.09 16.60 -2.28
C GLY A 132 4.11 15.60 -2.80
N ARG A 133 5.40 15.97 -2.70
CA ARG A 133 6.52 15.12 -3.12
C ARG A 133 7.24 14.51 -1.92
N ALA A 134 7.74 13.29 -2.09
CA ALA A 134 8.59 12.63 -1.10
C ALA A 134 9.55 11.64 -1.78
N ARG A 135 10.66 11.33 -1.10
CA ARG A 135 11.59 10.29 -1.55
C ARG A 135 11.10 8.90 -1.10
N ALA A 136 11.15 7.91 -1.99
CA ALA A 136 10.94 6.50 -1.64
C ALA A 136 11.86 5.63 -2.51
N ASP A 137 12.56 4.67 -1.92
CA ASP A 137 13.40 3.66 -2.61
C ASP A 137 14.41 4.25 -3.62
N GLY A 138 14.90 5.47 -3.38
CA GLY A 138 15.80 6.16 -4.30
C GLY A 138 15.12 6.85 -5.49
N PHE A 139 13.79 7.00 -5.48
CA PHE A 139 12.96 7.76 -6.43
C PHE A 139 12.41 9.05 -5.82
N ASP A 140 12.30 10.13 -6.61
CA ASP A 140 11.50 11.31 -6.25
C ASP A 140 10.07 11.03 -6.67
N CYS A 141 9.13 11.07 -5.73
CA CYS A 141 7.78 10.58 -5.96
C CYS A 141 6.73 11.66 -5.71
N HIS A 142 5.72 11.70 -6.58
CA HIS A 142 4.41 12.24 -6.24
C HIS A 142 3.71 11.31 -5.25
N VAL A 143 3.13 11.88 -4.19
CA VAL A 143 2.40 11.12 -3.16
C VAL A 143 0.92 11.43 -3.26
N TRP A 144 0.12 10.38 -3.40
CA TRP A 144 -1.33 10.46 -3.49
C TRP A 144 -1.98 9.66 -2.38
N SER A 145 -3.04 10.18 -1.76
CA SER A 145 -3.90 9.41 -0.86
C SER A 145 -5.19 9.05 -1.59
N ASN A 146 -5.52 7.76 -1.61
CA ASN A 146 -6.84 7.34 -2.07
C ASN A 146 -7.95 7.62 -1.05
N ARG A 147 -7.62 8.25 0.10
CA ARG A 147 -8.51 8.60 1.23
C ARG A 147 -9.19 7.41 1.92
N LEU A 148 -8.89 6.18 1.50
CA LEU A 148 -9.56 4.98 1.97
C LEU A 148 -8.63 4.09 2.78
N PHE A 149 -7.45 3.79 2.26
CA PHE A 149 -6.59 2.77 2.87
C PHE A 149 -5.10 2.87 2.53
N ALA A 150 -4.67 3.68 1.55
CA ALA A 150 -3.25 3.75 1.19
C ALA A 150 -2.79 5.12 0.71
N ARG A 151 -1.51 5.39 0.97
CA ARG A 151 -0.70 6.36 0.24
C ARG A 151 0.03 5.66 -0.89
N TYR A 152 -0.08 6.21 -2.09
CA TYR A 152 0.52 5.74 -3.32
C TYR A 152 1.68 6.65 -3.71
N TYR A 153 2.83 6.05 -3.95
CA TYR A 153 4.06 6.72 -4.38
C TYR A 153 4.29 6.44 -5.85
N GLU A 154 4.34 7.51 -6.64
CA GLU A 154 4.48 7.50 -8.09
C GLU A 154 5.74 8.24 -8.47
N ASP A 155 6.66 7.60 -9.19
CA ASP A 155 7.89 8.25 -9.65
C ASP A 155 7.57 9.47 -10.52
N VAL A 156 8.14 10.62 -10.17
CA VAL A 156 7.96 11.89 -10.90
C VAL A 156 8.46 11.77 -12.35
N ALA A 157 9.56 11.03 -12.57
CA ALA A 157 10.20 10.98 -13.87
C ALA A 157 9.41 10.13 -14.88
N THR A 158 8.79 9.03 -14.43
CA THR A 158 8.18 8.03 -15.33
C THR A 158 6.70 7.78 -15.09
N GLY A 159 6.13 8.26 -13.98
CA GLY A 159 4.75 7.95 -13.57
C GLY A 159 4.54 6.51 -13.12
N ARG A 160 5.61 5.73 -12.91
CA ARG A 160 5.47 4.33 -12.47
C ARG A 160 5.17 4.24 -10.97
N PRO A 161 4.45 3.20 -10.52
CA PRO A 161 4.37 2.84 -9.11
C PRO A 161 5.74 2.60 -8.49
N VAL A 162 5.98 3.17 -7.30
CA VAL A 162 7.17 2.91 -6.48
C VAL A 162 6.80 2.19 -5.20
N ALA A 163 5.75 2.63 -4.50
CA ALA A 163 5.32 2.00 -3.27
C ALA A 163 3.84 2.27 -2.94
N TRP A 164 3.28 1.37 -2.14
CA TRP A 164 2.02 1.59 -1.43
C TRP A 164 2.26 1.46 0.07
N LYS A 165 1.88 2.50 0.81
CA LYS A 165 1.93 2.50 2.29
C LYS A 165 0.51 2.50 2.81
N PHE A 166 0.14 1.44 3.52
CA PHE A 166 -1.22 1.26 3.96
C PHE A 166 -1.47 2.02 5.26
N THR A 167 -2.60 2.71 5.34
CA THR A 167 -2.96 3.54 6.50
C THR A 167 -3.59 2.67 7.59
N GLY A 168 -3.17 2.87 8.84
CA GLY A 168 -3.76 2.20 10.01
C GLY A 168 -3.18 0.82 10.33
N ILE A 169 -2.13 0.45 9.63
CA ILE A 169 -1.42 -0.83 9.68
C ILE A 169 0.01 -0.59 9.21
N ASP A 170 1.00 -1.04 9.99
CA ASP A 170 2.41 -0.86 9.66
C ASP A 170 2.84 -1.86 8.58
N GLU A 171 2.31 -1.67 7.37
CA GLU A 171 2.65 -2.44 6.17
C GLU A 171 2.92 -1.50 5.00
N GLU A 172 4.06 -1.74 4.36
CA GLU A 172 4.48 -1.05 3.16
C GLU A 172 4.82 -2.09 2.10
N ARG A 173 4.35 -1.87 0.88
CA ARG A 173 4.68 -2.68 -0.29
C ARG A 173 5.52 -1.84 -1.24
N HIS A 174 6.74 -2.30 -1.49
CA HIS A 174 7.72 -1.64 -2.35
C HIS A 174 7.78 -2.36 -3.69
N VAL A 175 7.80 -1.62 -4.79
CA VAL A 175 7.80 -2.18 -6.15
C VAL A 175 9.23 -2.52 -6.56
N LEU A 176 9.47 -3.80 -6.84
CA LEU A 176 10.72 -4.30 -7.38
C LEU A 176 10.73 -4.27 -8.91
N SER A 177 9.61 -4.62 -9.53
CA SER A 177 9.44 -4.54 -10.99
C SER A 177 8.00 -4.21 -11.36
N PHE A 178 7.82 -3.55 -12.51
CA PHE A 178 6.52 -3.14 -13.03
C PHE A 178 6.51 -3.22 -14.55
N GLU A 179 5.63 -4.08 -15.07
CA GLU A 179 5.50 -4.45 -16.47
C GLU A 179 4.11 -4.12 -17.01
N PRO A 180 3.93 -2.96 -17.67
CA PRO A 180 2.69 -2.61 -18.35
C PRO A 180 2.33 -3.63 -19.44
N GLY A 181 1.05 -3.98 -19.54
CA GLY A 181 0.49 -4.86 -20.56
C GLY A 181 0.71 -6.36 -20.34
N ARG A 182 1.48 -6.77 -19.32
CA ARG A 182 1.66 -8.18 -18.99
C ARG A 182 0.33 -8.80 -18.53
N VAL A 183 0.12 -10.05 -18.94
CA VAL A 183 -1.09 -10.82 -18.67
C VAL A 183 -0.69 -12.12 -18.01
N LEU A 184 -1.52 -12.59 -17.09
CA LEU A 184 -1.38 -13.91 -16.49
C LEU A 184 -1.61 -15.01 -17.54
N GLU A 185 -0.61 -15.86 -17.75
CA GLU A 185 -0.68 -16.93 -18.76
C GLU A 185 -1.71 -18.00 -18.39
N ASP A 186 -1.70 -18.44 -17.13
CA ASP A 186 -2.69 -19.38 -16.63
C ASP A 186 -3.96 -18.66 -16.18
N SER A 187 -4.92 -18.55 -17.09
CA SER A 187 -6.21 -17.91 -16.82
C SER A 187 -7.07 -18.66 -15.79
N SER A 188 -6.80 -19.93 -15.51
CA SER A 188 -7.57 -20.71 -14.52
C SER A 188 -7.38 -20.15 -13.10
N MET A 189 -6.25 -19.49 -12.86
CA MET A 189 -5.92 -18.89 -11.57
C MET A 189 -6.80 -17.70 -11.20
N TRP A 190 -7.60 -17.15 -12.13
CA TRP A 190 -8.57 -16.12 -11.78
C TRP A 190 -9.78 -16.66 -11.03
N GLN A 191 -10.05 -17.97 -11.05
CA GLN A 191 -11.26 -18.53 -10.45
C GLN A 191 -11.02 -18.98 -9.00
N ALA A 192 -12.03 -18.78 -8.16
CA ALA A 192 -12.09 -19.40 -6.85
C ALA A 192 -12.43 -20.90 -7.03
N PRO A 193 -11.68 -21.84 -6.42
CA PRO A 193 -11.99 -23.26 -6.48
C PRO A 193 -13.34 -23.61 -5.81
N ALA A 194 -13.90 -24.77 -6.13
CA ALA A 194 -15.18 -25.24 -5.57
C ALA A 194 -15.19 -25.26 -4.03
N TYR A 195 -14.09 -25.67 -3.41
CA TYR A 195 -13.96 -25.69 -1.94
C TYR A 195 -14.07 -24.32 -1.27
N CYS A 196 -14.01 -23.21 -2.04
CA CYS A 196 -14.29 -21.88 -1.50
C CYS A 196 -15.78 -21.66 -1.16
N PHE A 197 -16.69 -22.53 -1.64
CA PHE A 197 -18.14 -22.37 -1.53
C PHE A 197 -18.81 -23.36 -0.55
N ASP A 198 -18.07 -24.29 0.05
CA ASP A 198 -18.62 -25.43 0.82
C ASP A 198 -19.14 -25.07 2.23
N GLY A 199 -19.37 -23.78 2.54
CA GLY A 199 -19.99 -23.31 3.79
C GLY A 199 -19.15 -23.50 5.07
N SER A 200 -18.09 -24.31 5.04
CA SER A 200 -17.12 -24.53 6.13
C SER A 200 -16.05 -23.43 6.23
N ASN A 201 -16.02 -22.50 5.28
CA ASN A 201 -15.12 -21.35 5.27
C ASN A 201 -15.64 -20.26 6.22
N GLY A 202 -15.61 -20.55 7.51
CA GLY A 202 -16.02 -19.64 8.58
C GLY A 202 -15.27 -18.31 8.50
N GLY A 203 -15.99 -17.27 8.08
CA GLY A 203 -15.45 -15.93 7.94
C GLY A 203 -16.47 -14.96 7.38
N ASP A 204 -17.67 -14.87 7.98
CA ASP A 204 -18.52 -13.68 7.88
C ASP A 204 -17.83 -12.50 8.60
N GLY A 205 -16.65 -12.14 8.13
CA GLY A 205 -16.01 -10.89 8.48
C GLY A 205 -16.56 -9.85 7.52
N GLN A 206 -17.43 -8.96 8.00
CA GLN A 206 -17.54 -7.62 7.42
C GLN A 206 -16.17 -6.98 7.50
N GLY A 207 -15.35 -7.24 6.47
CA GLY A 207 -14.03 -6.70 6.32
C GLY A 207 -14.16 -5.22 6.03
N SER A 208 -14.04 -4.40 7.08
CA SER A 208 -13.46 -3.07 6.93
C SER A 208 -12.24 -3.17 6.00
N SER A 209 -11.91 -2.13 5.23
CA SER A 209 -10.82 -2.09 4.22
C SER A 209 -9.46 -2.65 4.69
N ARG A 210 -9.32 -2.88 6.01
CA ARG A 210 -8.33 -3.69 6.74
C ARG A 210 -8.15 -5.14 6.26
N ALA A 211 -9.09 -5.72 5.51
CA ALA A 211 -9.01 -7.13 5.06
C ALA A 211 -7.96 -7.41 3.97
N HIS A 212 -7.47 -6.38 3.26
CA HIS A 212 -6.34 -6.52 2.32
C HIS A 212 -5.00 -6.86 3.01
N LEU A 213 -4.99 -6.92 4.35
CA LEU A 213 -3.79 -6.73 5.14
C LEU A 213 -3.52 -7.76 6.23
N LEU A 214 -4.30 -8.83 6.25
CA LEU A 214 -3.98 -10.00 7.06
C LEU A 214 -3.47 -11.12 6.14
N VAL A 215 -2.39 -10.86 5.41
CA VAL A 215 -1.52 -11.90 4.87
C VAL A 215 -0.55 -12.36 5.96
N SER A 216 -1.04 -12.65 7.17
CA SER A 216 -0.17 -13.16 8.24
C SER A 216 -0.87 -14.10 9.22
N SER A 217 -2.02 -14.68 8.83
CA SER A 217 -2.68 -15.69 9.68
C SER A 217 -2.10 -17.11 9.52
N ARG A 218 -1.22 -17.38 8.55
CA ARG A 218 -0.74 -18.75 8.27
C ARG A 218 0.40 -19.27 9.16
N LEU A 219 0.84 -18.54 10.19
CA LEU A 219 1.89 -19.03 11.09
C LEU A 219 1.51 -19.12 12.58
N ALA A 220 0.24 -18.88 12.95
CA ALA A 220 -0.23 -19.09 14.32
C ALA A 220 -0.86 -20.48 14.56
N GLY A 221 -0.80 -21.38 13.58
CA GLY A 221 -1.53 -22.65 13.60
C GLY A 221 -0.73 -23.84 13.05
N ALA A 222 0.47 -24.06 13.57
CA ALA A 222 1.18 -25.33 13.38
C ALA A 222 1.62 -25.88 14.74
N THR A 223 0.78 -26.78 15.27
CA THR A 223 1.12 -27.89 16.17
C THR A 223 1.93 -27.59 17.43
N GLY A 224 1.22 -27.37 18.54
CA GLY A 224 1.63 -27.92 19.84
C GLY A 224 1.40 -29.43 19.82
N ALA A 225 2.28 -30.17 19.15
CA ALA A 225 2.36 -31.63 19.29
C ALA A 225 3.04 -31.95 20.62
N ALA A 226 2.42 -32.84 21.38
CA ALA A 226 2.87 -33.32 22.68
C ALA A 226 4.33 -33.80 22.64
N ALA A 227 5.14 -33.33 23.59
CA ALA A 227 6.33 -34.03 24.03
C ALA A 227 6.13 -34.39 25.51
N SER A 228 5.65 -35.61 25.72
CA SER A 228 5.88 -36.32 26.99
C SER A 228 7.36 -36.65 27.04
N PHE A 229 8.08 -36.12 28.01
CA PHE A 229 9.33 -36.69 28.47
C PHE A 229 9.22 -36.87 29.97
N GLY A 230 9.09 -38.13 30.38
CA GLY A 230 9.35 -38.54 31.74
C GLY A 230 10.84 -38.47 32.03
N GLN A 231 11.15 -38.02 33.24
CA GLN A 231 12.13 -38.62 34.13
C GLN A 231 11.63 -38.42 35.57
#